data_AF-A0A7C6BS27-F1
#
_entry.id   AF-A0A7C6BS27-F1
#
_cell.length_a   1.000
_cell.length_b   1.000
_cell.length_c   1.000
_cell.angle_alpha   90.00
_cell.angle_beta   90.00
_cell.angle_gamma   90.00
#
_symmetry.space_group_name_H-M   'P 1'
#
loop_
_entity.id
_entity.type
_entity.pdbx_description
1 polymer ?
#
loop_
_entity_poly.entity_id
_entity_poly.type
_entity_poly.pdbx_seq_one_letter_code
_entity_poly.pdbx_strand_id
1 'polypeptide(L)'
;MRTFEEDVALAVQYHGHLCSGQCIGVKMARLAMRKLEIDIEKDPKSIMVFVECDRCPADAIGIVCGCKVGKRTYEFYDFGKVAASFVNLNTGKAVRIWRKNRRHPKEGEDMIAFYKNLPDEEMFQVQEVEIDLKPWDMPGPPLEVAICSRCGEDVTDCRHLMIDGQPVCKACNGESYYKVVTDGKA
;
A
#
# COMPACT_ATOMS: atom_id res chain seq x y z
N MET A 1 -1.43 -18.57 11.04
CA MET A 1 -1.15 -17.12 11.10
C MET A 1 0.02 -16.87 12.02
N ARG A 2 1.09 -16.28 11.49
CA ARG A 2 2.26 -15.76 12.23
C ARG A 2 1.85 -15.02 13.50
N THR A 3 2.71 -15.06 14.50
CA THR A 3 2.62 -14.24 15.71
C THR A 3 2.89 -12.76 15.39
N PHE A 4 2.55 -11.87 16.32
CA PHE A 4 2.84 -10.44 16.16
C PHE A 4 4.35 -10.19 16.03
N GLU A 5 5.14 -10.89 16.84
CA GLU A 5 6.59 -10.78 16.87
C GLU A 5 7.25 -11.28 15.60
N GLU A 6 6.78 -12.39 15.03
CA GLU A 6 7.28 -12.88 13.74
C GLU A 6 6.98 -11.89 12.61
N ASP A 7 5.78 -11.31 12.57
CA ASP A 7 5.44 -10.27 11.60
C ASP A 7 6.31 -9.01 11.77
N VAL A 8 6.55 -8.58 13.01
CA VAL A 8 7.46 -7.45 13.30
C VAL A 8 8.88 -7.79 12.88
N ALA A 9 9.38 -8.98 13.17
CA ALA A 9 10.73 -9.41 12.79
C ALA A 9 10.92 -9.37 11.26
N LEU A 10 9.94 -9.84 10.50
CA LEU A 10 9.98 -9.78 9.03
C LEU A 10 9.96 -8.33 8.52
N ALA A 11 9.12 -7.48 9.12
CA ALA A 11 9.03 -6.07 8.77
C ALA A 11 10.36 -5.34 9.06
N VAL A 12 10.97 -5.62 10.20
CA VAL A 12 12.30 -5.10 10.60
C VAL A 12 13.40 -5.60 9.67
N GLN A 13 13.38 -6.88 9.29
CA GLN A 13 14.35 -7.44 8.36
C GLN A 13 14.32 -6.71 7.01
N TYR A 14 13.12 -6.38 6.51
CA TYR A 14 12.96 -5.63 5.27
C TYR A 14 13.35 -4.15 5.42
N HIS A 15 12.89 -3.50 6.49
CA HIS A 15 13.08 -2.06 6.71
C HIS A 15 14.49 -1.68 7.21
N GLY A 16 15.21 -2.63 7.80
CA GLY A 16 16.58 -2.48 8.30
C GLY A 16 16.71 -2.04 9.76
N HIS A 17 15.62 -1.64 10.42
CA HIS A 17 15.62 -1.33 11.85
C HIS A 17 14.23 -1.44 12.49
N LEU A 18 14.21 -1.57 13.82
CA LEU A 18 12.99 -1.50 14.61
C LEU A 18 12.61 -0.05 14.90
N CYS A 19 11.38 0.32 14.55
CA CYS A 19 10.78 1.60 14.92
C CYS A 19 9.29 1.43 15.20
N SER A 20 8.66 2.41 15.85
CA SER A 20 7.22 2.36 16.17
C SER A 20 6.35 2.17 14.93
N GLY A 21 6.81 2.69 13.78
CA GLY A 21 6.09 2.57 12.52
C GLY A 21 5.92 1.12 12.08
N GLN A 22 6.93 0.27 12.29
CA GLN A 22 6.84 -1.16 11.97
C GLN A 22 5.74 -1.83 12.79
N CYS A 23 5.75 -1.65 14.12
CA CYS A 23 4.72 -2.20 14.99
C CYS A 23 3.31 -1.68 14.65
N ILE A 24 3.19 -0.37 14.34
CA ILE A 24 1.91 0.23 13.94
C ILE A 24 1.39 -0.41 12.64
N GLY A 25 2.23 -0.55 11.62
CA GLY A 25 1.85 -1.16 10.35
C GLY A 25 1.46 -2.63 10.49
N VAL A 26 2.22 -3.40 11.29
CA VAL A 26 1.88 -4.80 11.61
C VAL A 26 0.51 -4.91 12.28
N LYS A 27 0.23 -4.08 13.30
CA LYS A 27 -1.09 -4.11 13.96
C LYS A 27 -2.20 -3.74 12.98
N MET A 28 -2.00 -2.73 12.15
CA MET A 28 -2.98 -2.29 11.15
C MET A 28 -3.32 -3.42 10.17
N ALA A 29 -2.31 -4.08 9.60
CA ALA A 29 -2.49 -5.20 8.68
C ALA A 29 -3.20 -6.39 9.35
N ARG A 30 -2.79 -6.76 10.56
CA ARG A 30 -3.41 -7.86 11.33
C ARG A 30 -4.86 -7.55 11.70
N LEU A 31 -5.17 -6.30 12.04
CA LEU A 31 -6.53 -5.86 12.33
C LEU A 31 -7.41 -5.96 11.07
N ALA A 32 -6.90 -5.51 9.92
CA ALA A 32 -7.60 -5.61 8.65
C ALA A 32 -7.92 -7.06 8.27
N MET A 33 -6.93 -7.97 8.36
CA MET A 33 -7.14 -9.39 8.06
C MET A 33 -8.21 -10.02 8.95
N ARG A 34 -8.26 -9.68 10.25
CA ARG A 34 -9.34 -10.14 11.15
C ARG A 34 -10.71 -9.56 10.75
N LYS A 35 -10.78 -8.29 10.38
CA LYS A 35 -12.04 -7.63 9.98
C LYS A 35 -12.57 -8.12 8.63
N LEU A 36 -11.68 -8.53 7.74
CA LEU A 36 -11.99 -9.03 6.39
C LEU A 36 -12.07 -10.55 6.31
N GLU A 37 -11.88 -11.25 7.44
CA GLU A 37 -11.91 -12.71 7.54
C GLU A 37 -10.90 -13.39 6.59
N ILE A 38 -9.70 -12.81 6.46
CA ILE A 38 -8.63 -13.29 5.59
C ILE A 38 -7.59 -14.09 6.38
N ASP A 39 -7.29 -15.29 5.90
CA ASP A 39 -6.15 -16.09 6.31
C ASP A 39 -5.07 -16.05 5.22
N ILE A 40 -4.13 -15.11 5.32
CA ILE A 40 -3.15 -14.82 4.26
C ILE A 40 -2.17 -15.98 4.01
N GLU A 41 -2.01 -16.89 4.97
CA GLU A 41 -1.17 -18.09 4.80
C GLU A 41 -1.85 -19.12 3.90
N LYS A 42 -3.18 -19.15 3.88
CA LYS A 42 -3.95 -20.03 3.00
C LYS A 42 -4.25 -19.38 1.65
N ASP A 43 -4.53 -18.08 1.65
CA ASP A 43 -4.85 -17.35 0.43
C ASP A 43 -4.03 -16.05 0.31
N PRO A 44 -2.74 -16.16 -0.09
CA PRO A 44 -1.81 -15.04 -0.17
C PRO A 44 -2.13 -14.02 -1.29
N LYS A 45 -3.15 -14.30 -2.12
CA LYS A 45 -3.56 -13.43 -3.23
C LYS A 45 -4.90 -12.74 -2.98
N SER A 46 -5.55 -13.03 -1.86
CA SER A 46 -6.89 -12.51 -1.51
C SER A 46 -6.94 -11.05 -1.09
N ILE A 47 -5.79 -10.39 -0.88
CA ILE A 47 -5.76 -9.05 -0.32
C ILE A 47 -5.01 -8.07 -1.22
N MET A 48 -5.57 -6.87 -1.35
CA MET A 48 -4.91 -5.70 -1.93
C MET A 48 -4.95 -4.56 -0.92
N VAL A 49 -3.90 -3.76 -0.89
CA VAL A 49 -3.71 -2.68 0.08
C VAL A 49 -3.45 -1.35 -0.60
N PHE A 50 -3.98 -0.29 0.02
CA PHE A 50 -3.86 1.09 -0.42
C PHE A 50 -3.28 1.89 0.76
N VAL A 51 -2.01 2.24 0.71
CA VAL A 51 -1.36 2.99 1.80
C VAL A 51 -1.41 4.49 1.53
N GLU A 52 -1.65 5.28 2.58
CA GLU A 52 -1.88 6.73 2.46
C GLU A 52 -0.67 7.60 2.90
N CYS A 53 0.49 6.97 3.16
CA CYS A 53 1.75 7.66 3.45
C CYS A 53 2.96 6.82 3.04
N ASP A 54 4.07 7.49 2.74
CA ASP A 54 5.37 6.95 2.32
C ASP A 54 6.33 6.71 3.50
N ARG A 55 5.77 6.33 4.67
CA ARG A 55 6.52 6.17 5.92
C ARG A 55 6.54 4.73 6.39
N CYS A 56 7.39 4.45 7.39
CA CYS A 56 7.64 3.11 7.97
C CYS A 56 6.42 2.15 8.07
N PRO A 57 5.20 2.56 8.49
CA PRO A 57 4.05 1.65 8.52
C PRO A 57 3.70 1.02 7.17
N ALA A 58 3.97 1.73 6.06
CA ALA A 58 3.71 1.29 4.71
C ALA A 58 4.47 -0.01 4.38
N ASP A 59 5.76 -0.08 4.74
CA ASP A 59 6.59 -1.27 4.54
C ASP A 59 6.02 -2.47 5.32
N ALA A 60 5.74 -2.28 6.61
CA ALA A 60 5.20 -3.34 7.45
C ALA A 60 3.86 -3.88 6.93
N ILE A 61 2.98 -3.00 6.46
CA ILE A 61 1.70 -3.41 5.85
C ILE A 61 1.94 -4.32 4.64
N GLY A 62 2.85 -3.92 3.73
CA GLY A 62 3.16 -4.70 2.53
C GLY A 62 3.75 -6.08 2.88
N ILE A 63 4.66 -6.12 3.83
CA ILE A 63 5.32 -7.36 4.28
C ILE A 63 4.34 -8.32 4.97
N VAL A 64 3.50 -7.81 5.87
CA VAL A 64 2.54 -8.65 6.59
C VAL A 64 1.48 -9.20 5.65
N CYS A 65 0.93 -8.37 4.77
CA CYS A 65 -0.09 -8.77 3.81
C CYS A 65 0.48 -9.54 2.60
N GLY A 66 1.81 -9.57 2.41
CA GLY A 66 2.43 -10.18 1.22
C GLY A 66 2.17 -9.40 -0.08
N CYS A 67 1.71 -8.15 0.04
CA CYS A 67 1.36 -7.28 -1.07
C CYS A 67 2.60 -6.62 -1.67
N LYS A 68 2.64 -6.51 -3.00
CA LYS A 68 3.79 -5.94 -3.73
C LYS A 68 3.32 -5.08 -4.89
N VAL A 69 4.07 -4.01 -5.18
CA VAL A 69 3.85 -3.15 -6.35
C VAL A 69 3.88 -3.99 -7.63
N GLY A 70 4.91 -4.83 -7.80
CA GLY A 70 5.03 -5.71 -8.97
C GLY A 70 3.98 -6.83 -9.07
N LYS A 71 3.14 -7.02 -8.05
CA LYS A 71 1.97 -7.92 -8.09
C LYS A 71 0.65 -7.16 -8.23
N ARG A 72 0.68 -5.82 -8.30
CA ARG A 72 -0.50 -4.94 -8.34
C ARG A 72 -1.44 -5.17 -7.15
N THR A 73 -0.88 -5.50 -6.00
CA THR A 73 -1.65 -5.67 -4.75
C THR A 73 -1.27 -4.64 -3.70
N TYR A 74 -0.40 -3.69 -4.05
CA TYR A 74 0.07 -2.63 -3.16
C TYR A 74 0.07 -1.31 -3.93
N GLU A 75 -0.83 -0.41 -3.54
CA GLU A 75 -0.98 0.92 -4.14
C GLU A 75 -0.65 2.00 -3.12
N PHE A 76 0.00 3.07 -3.57
CA PHE A 76 0.35 4.22 -2.74
C PHE A 76 -0.44 5.46 -3.18
N TYR A 77 -1.04 6.13 -2.20
CA TYR A 77 -1.73 7.40 -2.35
C TYR A 77 -1.10 8.42 -1.42
N ASP A 78 -0.49 9.48 -1.97
CA ASP A 78 0.22 10.47 -1.15
C ASP A 78 -0.74 11.46 -0.48
N PHE A 79 -1.39 11.01 0.59
CA PHE A 79 -2.24 11.86 1.43
C PHE A 79 -1.53 12.31 2.72
N GLY A 80 -0.31 11.83 2.96
CA GLY A 80 0.43 12.07 4.20
C GLY A 80 -0.24 11.51 5.47
N LYS A 81 -1.18 10.55 5.34
CA LYS A 81 -1.97 10.01 6.46
C LYS A 81 -1.43 8.66 6.88
N VAL A 82 -1.25 8.45 8.20
CA VAL A 82 -0.98 7.11 8.75
C VAL A 82 -2.27 6.30 8.74
N ALA A 83 -2.61 5.85 7.54
CA ALA A 83 -3.83 5.13 7.21
C ALA A 83 -3.56 4.17 6.04
N ALA A 84 -4.40 3.14 5.96
CA ALA A 84 -4.45 2.27 4.80
C ALA A 84 -5.85 1.68 4.63
N SER A 85 -6.22 1.42 3.39
CA SER A 85 -7.40 0.63 3.04
C SER A 85 -6.98 -0.76 2.59
N PHE A 86 -7.79 -1.74 2.93
CA PHE A 86 -7.57 -3.16 2.66
C PHE A 86 -8.83 -3.72 2.02
N VAL A 87 -8.69 -4.47 0.93
CA VAL A 87 -9.80 -5.12 0.24
C VAL A 87 -9.58 -6.62 0.18
N ASN A 88 -10.63 -7.37 0.49
CA ASN A 88 -10.70 -8.81 0.24
C ASN A 88 -11.17 -9.02 -1.21
N LEU A 89 -10.25 -9.38 -2.10
CA LEU A 89 -10.51 -9.57 -3.53
C LEU A 89 -11.50 -10.71 -3.82
N ASN A 90 -11.69 -11.66 -2.90
CA ASN A 90 -12.65 -12.74 -3.07
C ASN A 90 -14.10 -12.28 -2.78
N THR A 91 -14.28 -11.28 -1.91
CA THR A 91 -15.61 -10.86 -1.43
C THR A 91 -15.99 -9.43 -1.79
N GLY A 92 -15.03 -8.62 -2.24
CA GLY A 92 -15.21 -7.18 -2.49
C GLY A 92 -15.30 -6.32 -1.22
N LYS A 93 -15.36 -6.93 -0.02
CA LYS A 93 -15.41 -6.17 1.24
C LYS A 93 -14.09 -5.42 1.46
N ALA A 94 -14.19 -4.17 1.89
CA ALA A 94 -13.02 -3.36 2.23
C ALA A 94 -13.18 -2.61 3.55
N VAL A 95 -12.05 -2.40 4.22
CA VAL A 95 -11.96 -1.59 5.44
C VAL A 95 -10.82 -0.59 5.31
N ARG A 96 -11.07 0.63 5.75
CA ARG A 96 -10.07 1.68 5.95
C ARG A 96 -9.73 1.79 7.41
N ILE A 97 -8.44 1.81 7.72
CA ILE A 97 -7.91 1.89 9.09
C ILE A 97 -6.95 3.07 9.17
N TRP A 98 -7.11 3.92 10.18
CA TRP A 98 -6.18 5.02 10.42
C TRP A 98 -5.83 5.15 11.90
N ARG A 99 -4.64 5.68 12.15
CA ARG A 99 -4.21 6.02 13.51
C ARG A 99 -5.01 7.21 14.02
N LYS A 100 -5.85 6.98 15.04
CA LYS A 100 -6.59 8.05 15.73
C LYS A 100 -5.80 8.67 16.87
N ASN A 101 -5.03 7.87 17.61
CA ASN A 101 -4.24 8.33 18.75
C ASN A 101 -2.77 7.98 18.57
N ARG A 102 -1.88 8.89 18.97
CA ARG A 102 -0.45 8.61 19.05
C ARG A 102 -0.14 7.97 20.40
N ARG A 103 0.36 6.74 20.35
CA ARG A 103 0.81 5.97 21.52
C ARG A 103 2.25 5.57 21.28
N HIS A 104 3.09 5.79 22.28
CA HIS A 104 4.51 5.46 22.24
C HIS A 104 4.90 4.79 23.56
N PRO A 105 5.81 3.81 23.50
CA PRO A 105 6.39 3.23 24.71
C PRO A 105 7.10 4.33 25.50
N LYS A 106 7.14 4.18 26.82
CA LYS A 106 7.99 5.03 27.66
C LYS A 106 9.46 4.73 27.38
N GLU A 107 10.34 5.64 27.75
CA GLU A 107 11.78 5.41 27.65
C GLU A 107 12.19 4.16 28.44
N GLY A 108 12.96 3.27 27.80
CA GLY A 108 13.39 1.99 28.36
C GLY A 108 12.34 0.86 28.33
N GLU A 109 11.10 1.13 27.88
CA GLU A 109 10.08 0.10 27.71
C GLU A 109 10.29 -0.69 26.41
N ASP A 110 10.05 -2.00 26.45
CA ASP A 110 10.13 -2.85 25.27
C ASP A 110 9.04 -2.48 24.25
N MET A 111 9.47 -1.99 23.09
CA MET A 111 8.58 -1.49 22.04
C MET A 111 7.63 -2.57 21.51
N ILE A 112 8.12 -3.80 21.34
CA ILE A 112 7.31 -4.89 20.77
C ILE A 112 6.24 -5.31 21.78
N ALA A 113 6.61 -5.50 23.04
CA ALA A 113 5.69 -5.83 24.12
C ALA A 113 4.65 -4.72 24.33
N PHE A 114 5.06 -3.45 24.29
CA PHE A 114 4.15 -2.31 24.39
C PHE A 114 3.06 -2.37 23.30
N TYR A 115 3.45 -2.44 22.03
CA TYR A 115 2.49 -2.45 20.93
C TYR A 115 1.68 -3.76 20.85
N LYS A 116 2.26 -4.89 21.24
CA LYS A 116 1.54 -6.17 21.32
C LYS A 116 0.37 -6.10 22.28
N ASN A 117 0.59 -5.51 23.46
CA ASN A 117 -0.41 -5.46 24.53
C ASN A 117 -1.36 -4.26 24.43
N LEU A 118 -1.01 -3.23 23.65
CA LEU A 118 -1.86 -2.07 23.43
C LEU A 118 -3.09 -2.45 22.57
N PRO A 119 -4.34 -2.26 23.07
CA PRO A 119 -5.54 -2.59 22.29
C PRO A 119 -5.63 -1.81 20.98
N ASP A 120 -6.10 -2.47 19.92
CA ASP A 120 -6.19 -1.85 18.60
C ASP A 120 -7.15 -0.66 18.59
N GLU A 121 -8.24 -0.75 19.33
CA GLU A 121 -9.24 0.31 19.49
C GLU A 121 -8.71 1.52 20.25
N GLU A 122 -7.58 1.44 20.95
CA GLU A 122 -6.96 2.62 21.52
C GLU A 122 -6.13 3.41 20.49
N MET A 123 -5.63 2.73 19.46
CA MET A 123 -4.73 3.31 18.45
C MET A 123 -5.46 3.69 17.18
N PHE A 124 -6.43 2.88 16.77
CA PHE A 124 -7.01 2.90 15.44
C PHE A 124 -8.49 3.24 15.45
N GLN A 125 -8.92 3.82 14.34
CA GLN A 125 -10.30 3.84 13.92
C GLN A 125 -10.42 2.96 12.68
N VAL A 126 -11.50 2.18 12.61
CA VAL A 126 -11.83 1.30 11.49
C VAL A 126 -13.13 1.79 10.88
N GLN A 127 -13.21 1.77 9.56
CA GLN A 127 -14.39 2.13 8.80
C GLN A 127 -14.54 1.17 7.61
N GLU A 128 -15.74 0.66 7.38
CA GLU A 128 -16.07 -0.04 6.13
C GLU A 128 -16.14 0.98 4.99
N VAL A 129 -15.54 0.64 3.86
CA VAL A 129 -15.45 1.52 2.69
C VAL A 129 -15.70 0.71 1.43
N GLU A 130 -16.08 1.39 0.36
CA GLU A 130 -16.09 0.83 -0.99
C GLU A 130 -14.87 1.34 -1.76
N ILE A 131 -14.24 0.45 -2.53
CA ILE A 131 -13.11 0.77 -3.41
C ILE A 131 -13.53 0.41 -4.82
N ASP A 132 -13.56 1.41 -5.69
CA ASP A 132 -13.88 1.24 -7.11
C ASP A 132 -12.67 0.67 -7.85
N LEU A 133 -12.56 -0.66 -7.87
CA LEU A 133 -11.52 -1.39 -8.60
C LEU A 133 -11.92 -1.58 -10.06
N LYS A 134 -11.14 -1.04 -10.98
CA LYS A 134 -11.31 -1.29 -12.41
C LYS A 134 -10.61 -2.59 -12.82
N PRO A 135 -10.98 -3.20 -13.97
CA PRO A 135 -10.31 -4.40 -14.46
C PRO A 135 -8.78 -4.24 -14.56
N TRP A 136 -8.32 -3.07 -15.00
CA TRP A 136 -6.90 -2.74 -15.12
C TRP A 136 -6.24 -2.37 -13.80
N ASP A 137 -6.96 -2.29 -12.68
CA ASP A 137 -6.39 -2.15 -11.34
C ASP A 137 -6.06 -3.52 -10.73
N MET A 138 -6.80 -4.56 -11.14
CA MET A 138 -6.69 -5.91 -10.58
C MET A 138 -5.29 -6.54 -10.77
N PRO A 139 -4.87 -7.43 -9.86
CA PRO A 139 -3.69 -8.25 -10.07
C PRO A 139 -3.89 -9.23 -11.22
N GLY A 140 -2.87 -9.42 -12.05
CA GLY A 140 -2.95 -10.27 -13.23
C GLY A 140 -1.95 -9.87 -14.30
N PRO A 141 -1.99 -10.54 -15.47
CA PRO A 141 -1.27 -10.08 -16.64
C PRO A 141 -1.83 -8.73 -17.12
N PRO A 142 -1.02 -7.92 -17.82
CA PRO A 142 -1.50 -6.69 -18.42
C PRO A 142 -2.71 -6.91 -19.34
N LEU A 143 -3.71 -6.04 -19.23
CA LEU A 143 -4.90 -6.12 -20.08
C LEU A 143 -4.71 -5.41 -21.42
N GLU A 144 -4.00 -4.29 -21.41
CA GLU A 144 -3.77 -3.47 -22.59
C GLU A 144 -2.42 -2.77 -22.52
N VAL A 145 -1.78 -2.58 -23.68
CA VAL A 145 -0.59 -1.75 -23.82
C VAL A 145 -0.82 -0.81 -25.00
N ALA A 146 -0.68 0.49 -24.76
CA ALA A 146 -0.72 1.53 -25.78
C ALA A 146 0.66 2.18 -25.92
N ILE A 147 1.02 2.60 -27.13
CA ILE A 147 2.26 3.36 -27.37
C ILE A 147 1.96 4.84 -27.23
N CYS A 148 2.67 5.56 -26.36
CA CYS A 148 2.48 7.00 -26.26
C CYS A 148 2.87 7.70 -27.57
N SER A 149 1.93 8.44 -28.15
CA SER A 149 2.13 9.19 -29.40
C SER A 149 3.17 10.32 -29.33
N ARG A 150 3.60 10.73 -28.13
CA ARG A 150 4.56 11.84 -27.92
C ARG A 150 5.99 11.34 -27.67
N CYS A 151 6.19 10.36 -26.80
CA CYS A 151 7.52 9.84 -26.45
C CYS A 151 7.85 8.45 -27.05
N GLY A 152 6.86 7.71 -27.54
CA GLY A 152 7.05 6.35 -28.06
C GLY A 152 7.19 5.24 -27.01
N GLU A 153 7.03 5.55 -25.72
CA GLU A 153 7.08 4.57 -24.63
C GLU A 153 5.77 3.78 -24.50
N ASP A 154 5.88 2.53 -24.06
CA ASP A 154 4.73 1.69 -23.70
C ASP A 154 4.00 2.24 -22.47
N VAL A 155 2.67 2.25 -22.52
CA VAL A 155 1.78 2.58 -21.42
C VAL A 155 0.84 1.41 -21.17
N THR A 156 1.10 0.69 -20.08
CA THR A 156 0.41 -0.54 -19.70
C THR A 156 -0.87 -0.26 -18.90
N ASP A 157 -1.82 -1.20 -18.95
CA ASP A 157 -3.03 -1.26 -18.11
C ASP A 157 -3.89 0.00 -18.18
N CYS A 158 -4.16 0.44 -19.41
CA CYS A 158 -5.07 1.55 -19.70
C CYS A 158 -4.71 2.85 -18.95
N ARG A 159 -3.42 3.04 -18.61
CA ARG A 159 -2.94 4.25 -17.90
C ARG A 159 -2.68 5.45 -18.83
N HIS A 160 -2.88 5.28 -20.14
CA HIS A 160 -2.78 6.36 -21.10
C HIS A 160 -4.03 7.24 -21.06
N LEU A 161 -3.88 8.49 -21.48
CA LEU A 161 -4.96 9.43 -21.69
C LEU A 161 -5.24 9.53 -23.19
N MET A 162 -6.51 9.63 -23.57
CA MET A 162 -6.88 9.88 -24.96
C MET A 162 -6.95 11.39 -25.21
N ILE A 163 -6.01 11.92 -25.98
CA ILE A 163 -5.93 13.33 -26.36
C ILE A 163 -5.98 13.42 -27.87
N ASP A 164 -6.98 14.11 -28.41
CA ASP A 164 -7.22 14.22 -29.86
C ASP A 164 -7.28 12.85 -30.58
N GLY A 165 -7.83 11.85 -29.91
CA GLY A 165 -7.93 10.48 -30.43
C GLY A 165 -6.63 9.67 -30.40
N GLN A 166 -5.56 10.19 -29.78
CA GLN A 166 -4.27 9.51 -29.66
C GLN A 166 -3.94 9.19 -28.19
N PRO A 167 -3.31 8.03 -27.91
CA PRO A 167 -2.84 7.69 -26.57
C PRO A 167 -1.64 8.57 -26.17
N VAL A 168 -1.70 9.14 -24.96
CA VAL A 168 -0.65 9.99 -24.37
C VAL A 168 -0.38 9.55 -22.93
N CYS A 169 0.89 9.35 -22.56
CA CYS A 169 1.26 9.00 -21.19
C CYS A 169 1.13 10.23 -20.26
N LYS A 170 0.93 9.99 -18.96
CA LYS A 170 0.81 11.05 -17.94
C LYS A 170 2.00 12.01 -17.93
N ALA A 171 3.23 11.50 -18.08
CA ALA A 171 4.43 12.33 -18.13
C ALA A 171 4.38 13.32 -19.30
N CYS A 172 4.05 12.85 -20.51
CA CYS A 172 3.88 13.72 -21.67
C CYS A 172 2.66 14.64 -21.58
N ASN A 173 1.70 14.35 -20.71
CA ASN A 173 0.55 15.21 -20.39
C ASN A 173 0.84 16.23 -19.27
N GLY A 174 2.10 16.40 -18.86
CA GLY A 174 2.49 17.40 -17.87
C GLY A 174 2.45 16.92 -16.42
N GLU A 175 2.22 15.63 -16.18
CA GLU A 175 2.31 15.01 -14.85
C GLU A 175 3.69 14.37 -14.60
N SER A 176 4.75 14.82 -15.30
CA SER A 176 6.10 14.30 -15.08
C SER A 176 6.66 14.79 -13.75
N TYR A 177 7.20 13.86 -12.94
CA TYR A 177 7.92 14.21 -11.71
C TYR A 177 9.36 14.72 -11.98
N TYR A 178 9.78 14.69 -13.24
CA TYR A 178 11.12 15.04 -13.71
C TYR A 178 11.08 16.07 -14.84
N LYS A 179 12.22 16.72 -15.08
CA LYS A 179 12.46 17.60 -16.23
C LYS A 179 13.61 17.04 -17.05
N VAL A 180 13.50 17.13 -18.37
CA VAL A 180 14.57 16.75 -19.29
C VAL A 180 15.68 17.79 -19.19
N VAL A 181 16.92 17.33 -18.94
CA VAL A 181 18.10 18.18 -19.02
C VAL A 181 18.54 18.20 -20.48
N THR A 182 18.43 19.35 -21.14
CA THR A 182 19.03 19.55 -22.46
C THR A 182 20.47 20.02 -22.28
N ASP A 183 21.42 19.30 -22.86
CA ASP A 183 22.78 19.82 -23.01
C ASP A 183 22.68 21.08 -23.88
N GLY A 184 23.00 22.24 -23.31
CA GLY A 184 22.75 23.58 -23.86
C GLY A 184 23.49 23.92 -25.16
N LYS A 185 23.42 23.08 -26.18
CA LYS A 185 23.80 23.39 -27.55
C LYS A 185 22.56 23.87 -28.30
N ALA A 186 22.34 25.18 -28.21
CA ALA A 186 21.61 25.93 -29.22
C ALA A 186 22.33 25.86 -30.57
#